data_AF-A0A3S0V5Y1-F1
#
_entry.id   AF-A0A3S0V5Y1-F1
#
_cell.length_a   1.000
_cell.length_b   1.000
_cell.length_c   1.000
_cell.angle_alpha   90.00
_cell.angle_beta   90.00
_cell.angle_gamma   90.00
#
_symmetry.space_group_name_H-M   'P 1'
#
loop_
_entity.id
_entity.type
_entity.pdbx_description
1 polymer ?
#
loop_
_entity_poly.entity_id
_entity_poly.type
_entity_poly.pdbx_seq_one_letter_code
_entity_poly.pdbx_strand_id
1 'polypeptide(L)'
;MLTRNTRRTVTFTRPFTLNGLDGAQPPGRYVVEMEEELIESLSFPAYRRTSTVILMPGAPGGPVVMQAVEVDPDELDAAERRDAL
;
A
#
# COMPACT_ATOMS: atom_id res chain seq x y z
N MET A 1 -19.86 10.14 7.59
CA MET A 1 -18.59 9.65 7.03
C MET A 1 -18.82 8.30 6.39
N LEU A 2 -18.73 8.27 5.06
CA LEU A 2 -18.79 7.05 4.27
C LEU A 2 -17.35 6.68 3.92
N THR A 3 -16.79 5.72 4.65
CA THR A 3 -15.43 5.21 4.43
C THR A 3 -15.50 3.91 3.64
N ARG A 4 -14.73 3.82 2.56
CA ARG A 4 -14.51 2.62 1.77
C ARG A 4 -13.11 2.11 2.04
N ASN A 5 -12.99 0.86 2.43
CA ASN A 5 -11.70 0.18 2.46
C ASN A 5 -11.55 -0.65 1.17
N THR A 6 -10.45 -0.45 0.46
CA THR A 6 -10.12 -1.17 -0.77
C THR A 6 -8.85 -1.98 -0.55
N ARG A 7 -8.92 -3.29 -0.81
CA ARG A 7 -7.78 -4.21 -0.70
C ARG A 7 -7.36 -4.71 -2.08
N ARG A 8 -6.08 -4.59 -2.41
CA ARG A 8 -5.49 -5.12 -3.66
C ARG A 8 -4.19 -5.86 -3.42
N THR A 9 -3.77 -6.68 -4.38
CA THR A 9 -2.44 -7.30 -4.37
C THR A 9 -1.57 -6.66 -5.43
N VAL A 10 -0.43 -6.12 -5.01
CA VAL A 10 0.62 -5.56 -5.87
C VAL A 10 1.72 -6.60 -6.01
N THR A 11 2.28 -6.73 -7.21
CA THR A 11 3.42 -7.62 -7.45
C THR A 11 4.60 -6.77 -7.89
N PHE A 12 5.68 -6.84 -7.12
CA PHE A 12 6.97 -6.23 -7.47
C PHE A 12 7.89 -7.32 -8.04
N THR A 13 8.40 -7.09 -9.24
CA THR A 13 9.36 -7.97 -9.93
C THR A 13 10.81 -7.66 -9.54
N ARG A 14 11.05 -6.48 -8.97
CA ARG A 14 12.35 -6.01 -8.49
C ARG A 14 12.27 -5.58 -7.03
N PRO A 15 13.42 -5.52 -6.33
CA PRO A 15 13.45 -4.90 -5.01
C PRO A 15 12.96 -3.46 -5.07
N PHE A 16 12.16 -3.06 -4.08
CA PHE A 16 11.60 -1.71 -3.98
C PHE A 16 11.80 -1.13 -2.58
N THR A 17 11.74 0.19 -2.48
CA THR A 17 11.84 0.93 -1.22
C THR A 17 10.66 1.89 -1.15
N LEU A 18 10.05 2.01 0.03
CA LEU A 18 9.07 3.05 0.35
C LEU A 18 9.45 3.66 1.69
N ASN A 19 9.13 4.94 1.91
CA ASN A 19 9.18 5.50 3.25
C ASN A 19 8.24 4.74 4.18
N GLY A 20 8.72 4.46 5.39
CA GLY A 20 8.03 3.62 6.37
C GLY A 20 8.48 2.15 6.36
N LEU A 21 9.12 1.68 5.28
CA LEU A 21 9.70 0.34 5.22
C LEU A 21 11.16 0.34 5.68
N ASP A 22 11.54 -0.71 6.42
CA ASP A 22 12.92 -0.94 6.84
C ASP A 22 13.75 -1.43 5.65
N GLY A 23 14.29 -0.48 4.88
CA GLY A 23 15.17 -0.75 3.75
C GLY A 23 14.45 -1.33 2.53
N ALA A 24 15.23 -1.91 1.62
CA ALA A 24 14.71 -2.48 0.38
C ALA A 24 13.99 -3.80 0.64
N GLN A 25 12.75 -3.87 0.18
CA GLN A 25 11.94 -5.07 0.26
C GLN A 25 12.19 -5.95 -0.97
N PRO A 26 12.17 -7.28 -0.79
CA PRO A 26 12.40 -8.21 -1.89
C PRO A 26 11.28 -8.13 -2.95
N PRO A 27 11.55 -8.59 -4.18
CA PRO A 27 10.49 -8.80 -5.14
C PRO A 27 9.49 -9.84 -4.61
N GLY A 28 8.21 -9.64 -4.87
CA GLY A 28 7.17 -10.49 -4.31
C GLY A 28 5.76 -9.92 -4.47
N ARG A 29 4.80 -10.65 -3.92
CA ARG A 29 3.39 -10.24 -3.85
C ARG A 29 3.11 -9.62 -2.49
N TYR A 30 2.60 -8.41 -2.50
CA TYR A 30 2.27 -7.64 -1.30
C TYR A 30 0.80 -7.25 -1.33
N VAL A 31 0.14 -7.35 -0.19
CA VAL A 31 -1.23 -6.87 -0.05
C VAL A 31 -1.18 -5.41 0.35
N VAL A 32 -1.95 -4.57 -0.34
CA VAL A 32 -2.11 -3.16 -0.02
C VAL A 32 -3.57 -2.92 0.33
N GLU A 33 -3.78 -2.31 1.49
CA GLU A 33 -5.07 -1.86 1.98
C GLU A 33 -5.10 -0.33 1.91
N MET A 34 -6.16 0.22 1.34
CA MET A 34 -6.36 1.65 1.20
C MET A 34 -7.66 2.02 1.88
N GLU A 35 -7.62 3.09 2.65
CA GLU A 35 -8.81 3.73 3.14
C GLU A 35 -9.14 4.94 2.27
N GLU A 36 -10.39 5.02 1.85
CA GLU A 36 -10.92 6.04 0.96
C GLU A 36 -12.15 6.67 1.61
N GLU A 37 -12.16 8.00 1.74
CA GLU A 37 -13.29 8.74 2.27
C GLU A 37 -14.08 9.38 1.12
N LEU A 38 -15.40 9.20 1.12
CA LEU A 38 -16.28 9.89 0.19
C LEU A 38 -16.29 11.40 0.51
N ILE A 39 -15.99 12.22 -0.48
CA ILE A 39 -16.15 13.66 -0.40
C ILE A 39 -17.63 13.99 -0.65
N GLU A 40 -18.37 14.18 0.43
CA GLU A 40 -19.83 14.38 0.41
C GLU A 40 -20.25 15.75 -0.18
N SER A 41 -19.31 16.66 -0.41
CA SER A 41 -19.56 18.04 -0.88
C SER A 41 -19.63 18.20 -2.40
N LEU A 42 -19.48 17.11 -3.17
CA LEU A 42 -19.41 17.16 -4.63
C LEU A 42 -20.70 16.62 -5.26
N SER A 43 -21.05 17.14 -6.45
CA SER A 43 -22.24 16.72 -7.21
C SER A 43 -22.14 15.32 -7.82
N PHE A 44 -21.02 14.62 -7.59
CA PHE A 44 -20.73 13.25 -8.00
C PHE A 44 -19.88 12.57 -6.91
N PRO A 45 -19.96 11.24 -6.75
CA PRO A 45 -19.14 10.53 -5.78
C PRO A 45 -17.66 10.64 -6.15
N ALA A 46 -16.89 11.27 -5.27
CA ALA A 46 -15.43 11.36 -5.37
C ALA A 46 -14.82 10.84 -4.07
N TYR A 47 -13.72 10.11 -4.18
CA TYR A 47 -13.05 9.47 -3.05
C TYR A 47 -11.66 10.07 -2.86
N ARG A 48 -11.30 10.41 -1.62
CA ARG A 48 -9.94 10.79 -1.23
C ARG A 48 -9.31 9.63 -0.48
N ARG A 49 -8.13 9.16 -0.92
CA ARG A 49 -7.33 8.21 -0.11
C ARG A 49 -6.91 8.91 1.18
N THR A 50 -7.27 8.32 2.33
CA THR A 50 -6.93 8.81 3.67
C THR A 50 -5.76 8.06 4.27
N SER A 51 -5.58 6.78 3.93
CA SER A 51 -4.40 6.00 4.34
C SER A 51 -4.10 4.88 3.33
N THR A 52 -2.84 4.47 3.26
CA THR A 52 -2.38 3.33 2.45
C THR A 52 -1.43 2.47 3.30
N VAL A 53 -1.78 1.20 3.46
CA VAL A 53 -1.06 0.25 4.30
C VAL A 53 -0.60 -0.92 3.45
N ILE A 54 0.68 -1.28 3.53
CA ILE A 54 1.22 -2.49 2.93
C ILE A 54 1.40 -3.58 3.99
N LEU A 55 0.92 -4.79 3.69
CA LEU A 55 1.09 -5.96 4.54
C LEU A 55 2.35 -6.71 4.10
N MET A 56 3.34 -6.68 4.97
CA MET A 56 4.64 -7.31 4.80
C MET A 56 4.64 -8.71 5.42
N PRO A 57 5.24 -9.72 4.76
CA PRO A 57 5.51 -10.99 5.41
C PRO A 57 6.46 -10.75 6.59
N GLY A 58 6.18 -11.40 7.73
CA GLY A 58 7.00 -11.27 8.93
C GLY A 58 8.47 -11.65 8.67
N ALA A 59 9.38 -11.04 9.45
CA ALA A 59 10.81 -11.25 9.31
C ALA A 59 11.20 -12.75 9.36
N PRO A 60 12.16 -13.18 8.53
CA PRO A 60 12.65 -14.56 8.55
C PRO A 60 13.23 -14.90 9.93
N GLY A 61 12.70 -15.95 10.57
CA GLY A 61 13.13 -16.42 11.90
C GLY A 61 12.32 -15.88 13.08
N GLY A 62 11.34 -14.98 12.84
CA GLY A 62 10.38 -14.54 13.84
C GLY A 62 9.03 -15.27 13.76
N PRO A 63 8.11 -15.07 14.72
CA PRO A 63 6.73 -15.51 14.56
C PRO A 63 6.15 -14.90 13.28
N VAL A 64 5.39 -15.70 12.51
CA VAL A 64 4.75 -15.29 11.24
C VAL A 64 3.64 -14.28 11.53
N VAL A 65 4.01 -13.06 11.83
CA VAL A 65 3.11 -11.92 12.02
C VAL A 65 3.26 -11.07 10.76
N MET A 66 2.17 -10.90 10.02
CA MET A 66 2.19 -9.91 8.94
C MET A 66 2.31 -8.52 9.55
N GLN A 67 3.29 -7.75 9.08
CA GLN A 67 3.49 -6.37 9.53
C GLN A 67 2.69 -5.45 8.63
N ALA A 68 1.76 -4.69 9.22
CA ALA A 68 1.07 -3.61 8.55
C ALA A 68 1.91 -2.33 8.65
N VAL A 69 2.33 -1.79 7.51
CA VAL A 69 3.15 -0.58 7.45
C VAL A 69 2.40 0.48 6.65
N GLU A 70 2.19 1.65 7.25
CA GLU A 70 1.65 2.81 6.54
C GLU A 70 2.71 3.37 5.59
N VAL A 71 2.33 3.60 4.34
CA VAL A 71 3.20 4.07 3.27
C VAL A 71 2.56 5.24 2.53
N ASP A 72 3.39 6.08 1.92
CA ASP A 72 2.91 7.16 1.08
C ASP A 72 2.29 6.59 -0.22
N PRO A 73 1.03 6.96 -0.55
CA PRO A 73 0.34 6.46 -1.74
C PRO A 73 1.02 6.90 -3.05
N ASP A 74 1.56 8.11 -3.12
CA ASP A 74 2.22 8.62 -4.32
C ASP A 74 3.57 7.92 -4.53
N GLU A 75 4.27 7.59 -3.44
CA GLU A 75 5.50 6.80 -3.48
C GLU A 75 5.22 5.36 -3.93
N LEU A 76 4.17 4.74 -3.42
CA LEU A 76 3.73 3.40 -3.85
C LEU A 76 3.40 3.39 -5.35
N ASP A 77 2.62 4.36 -5.83
CA ASP A 77 2.26 4.49 -7.24
C ASP A 77 3.50 4.78 -8.13
N ALA A 78 4.52 5.46 -7.60
CA ALA A 78 5.80 5.65 -8.28
C ALA A 78 6.64 4.36 -8.32
N ALA A 79 6.67 3.59 -7.23
CA ALA A 79 7.39 2.32 -7.15
C ALA A 79 6.81 1.30 -8.12
N GLU A 80 5.48 1.17 -8.20
CA GLU A 80 4.81 0.28 -9.16
C GLU A 80 5.13 0.66 -10.62
N ARG A 81 5.11 1.96 -10.94
CA ARG A 81 5.49 2.45 -12.27
C ARG A 81 6.94 2.12 -12.61
N ARG A 82 7.87 2.24 -11.65
CA ARG A 82 9.29 1.90 -11.85
C ARG A 82 9.51 0.40 -12.02
N ASP A 83 8.70 -0.43 -11.37
CA ASP A 83 8.76 -1.89 -11.53
C ASP A 83 8.23 -2.36 -12.89
N ALA A 84 7.25 -1.65 -13.46
CA ALA A 84 6.67 -1.98 -14.76
C ALA A 84 7.53 -1.61 -15.99
N LEU A 85 8.56 -0.77 -15.81
CA LEU A 85 9.53 -0.40 -16.86
C LEU A 85 10.52 -1.54 -17.12
#